data_AF-A0A7S1A3Q7-F1
#
_entry.id   AF-A0A7S1A3Q7-F1
#
_cell.length_a   1.000
_cell.length_b   1.000
_cell.length_c   1.000
_cell.angle_alpha   90.00
_cell.angle_beta   90.00
_cell.angle_gamma   90.00
#
_symmetry.space_group_name_H-M   'P 1'
#
loop_
_entity.id
_entity.type
_entity.pdbx_description
1 polymer ?
#
loop_
_entity_poly.entity_id
_entity_poly.type
_entity_poly.pdbx_seq_one_letter_code
_entity_poly.pdbx_strand_id
1 'polypeptide(L)'
;WTVLDGGSADGIVVRAGQLSSSEQLAERLLPGAIVEEYLVVGRRLRYQKVSGSGPSAGWVSLRTGTTEHLTRVQENGELWGDLRAMTFEGTAAPRPQKDESKRRVLVDPP
;
A
#
# COMPACT_ATOMS: atom_id res chain seq x y z
N TRP A 1 4.20 0.49 8.51
CA TRP A 1 4.20 1.32 9.72
C TRP A 1 5.62 1.78 10.03
N THR A 2 5.79 3.03 10.43
CA THR A 2 7.08 3.59 10.90
C THR A 2 7.00 3.90 12.37
N VAL A 3 8.03 3.50 13.12
CA VAL A 3 8.16 3.74 14.55
C VAL A 3 8.57 5.19 14.78
N LEU A 4 7.72 5.92 15.50
CA LEU A 4 7.96 7.30 15.90
C LEU A 4 8.79 7.34 17.20
N ASP A 5 9.66 8.33 17.30
CA ASP A 5 10.30 8.74 18.54
C ASP A 5 9.27 9.49 19.38
N GLY A 6 8.39 8.76 20.05
CA GLY A 6 7.33 9.31 20.93
C GLY A 6 7.85 10.01 22.20
N GLY A 7 8.89 10.84 22.09
CA GLY A 7 9.52 11.62 23.16
C GLY A 7 10.56 10.85 23.99
N SER A 8 10.88 9.61 23.64
CA SER A 8 11.87 8.80 24.36
C SER A 8 12.65 7.89 23.41
N ALA A 9 13.98 7.94 23.52
CA ALA A 9 14.91 7.12 22.72
C ALA A 9 14.89 5.62 23.07
N ASP A 10 14.16 5.24 24.12
CA ASP A 10 14.12 3.87 24.65
C ASP A 10 13.34 2.89 23.73
N GLY A 11 12.66 3.39 22.71
CA GLY A 11 11.92 2.58 21.73
C GLY A 11 10.63 1.94 22.28
N ILE A 12 9.96 1.19 21.41
CA ILE A 12 8.68 0.55 21.70
C ILE A 12 8.93 -0.82 22.34
N VAL A 13 8.22 -1.08 23.45
CA VAL A 13 8.17 -2.41 24.08
C VAL A 13 7.47 -3.41 23.17
N VAL A 14 8.18 -4.48 22.83
CA VAL A 14 7.65 -5.59 22.04
C VAL A 14 7.30 -6.76 22.95
N ARG A 15 6.16 -7.40 22.70
CA ARG A 15 5.72 -8.58 23.43
C ARG A 15 5.64 -9.79 22.51
N ALA A 16 5.95 -10.98 23.05
CA ALA A 16 5.89 -12.23 22.31
C ALA A 16 4.43 -12.61 21.92
N GLY A 17 3.46 -12.18 22.73
CA GLY A 17 2.05 -12.49 22.55
C GLY A 17 1.14 -11.26 22.55
N GLN A 18 -0.08 -11.47 22.08
CA GLN A 18 -1.11 -10.43 21.98
C GLN A 18 -1.47 -9.82 23.33
N LEU A 19 -1.49 -10.62 24.40
CA LEU A 19 -1.93 -10.17 25.73
C LEU A 19 -0.93 -9.20 26.37
N SER A 20 -1.42 -8.29 27.20
CA SER A 20 -0.58 -7.42 28.04
C SER A 20 0.24 -8.19 29.07
N SER A 21 -0.20 -9.40 29.44
CA SER A 21 0.51 -10.33 30.32
C SER A 21 1.55 -11.18 29.61
N SER A 22 1.59 -11.14 28.26
CA SER A 22 2.57 -11.93 27.50
C SER A 22 3.99 -11.44 27.78
N GLU A 23 4.94 -12.35 27.70
CA GLU A 23 6.36 -12.06 27.89
C GLU A 23 6.79 -10.85 27.04
N GLN A 24 7.42 -9.90 27.73
CA GLN A 24 8.06 -8.77 27.09
C GLN A 24 9.42 -9.25 26.56
N LEU A 25 9.66 -9.02 25.27
CA LEU A 25 10.96 -9.33 24.69
C LEU A 25 12.02 -8.40 25.29
N ALA A 26 13.23 -8.94 25.44
CA ALA A 26 14.37 -8.18 25.94
C ALA A 26 14.73 -7.03 24.98
N GLU A 27 14.52 -7.25 23.67
CA GLU A 27 14.74 -6.24 22.64
C GLU A 27 13.53 -5.34 22.42
N ARG A 28 13.82 -4.06 22.18
CA ARG A 28 12.83 -3.02 21.88
C ARG A 28 12.92 -2.62 20.43
N LEU A 29 11.80 -2.20 19.87
CA LEU A 29 11.74 -1.69 18.51
C LEU A 29 12.07 -0.21 18.52
N LEU A 30 13.22 0.16 17.96
CA LEU A 30 13.73 1.53 18.06
C LEU A 30 13.02 2.50 17.09
N PRO A 31 13.02 3.82 17.39
CA PRO A 31 12.56 4.85 16.48
C PRO A 31 13.23 4.76 15.10
N GLY A 32 12.45 5.02 14.05
CA GLY A 32 12.90 4.89 12.66
C GLY A 32 12.85 3.47 12.10
N ALA A 33 12.52 2.44 12.90
CA ALA A 33 12.27 1.11 12.37
C ALA A 33 10.99 1.09 11.51
N ILE A 34 11.02 0.31 10.44
CA ILE A 34 9.91 0.13 9.51
C ILE A 34 9.40 -1.29 9.67
N VAL A 35 8.10 -1.41 9.93
CA VAL A 35 7.44 -2.67 10.18
C VAL A 35 6.17 -2.82 9.34
N GLU A 36 5.94 -4.02 8.86
CA GLU A 36 4.75 -4.42 8.12
C GLU A 36 3.64 -4.82 9.10
N GLU A 37 2.41 -4.48 8.74
CA GLU A 37 1.23 -4.91 9.47
C GLU A 37 0.90 -6.36 9.16
N TYR A 38 0.96 -7.23 10.17
CA TYR A 38 0.52 -8.61 10.01
C TYR A 38 -0.91 -8.82 10.51
N LEU A 39 -1.23 -8.28 11.69
CA LEU A 39 -2.57 -8.39 12.28
C LEU A 39 -2.82 -7.26 13.28
N VAL A 40 -3.97 -6.59 13.17
CA VAL A 40 -4.40 -5.60 14.17
C VAL A 40 -5.57 -6.16 14.97
N VAL A 41 -5.43 -6.17 16.29
CA VAL A 41 -6.52 -6.51 17.22
C VAL A 41 -6.74 -5.36 18.18
N GLY A 42 -7.78 -4.56 17.93
CA GLY A 42 -8.13 -3.39 18.73
C GLY A 42 -7.06 -2.30 18.67
N ARG A 43 -6.19 -2.24 19.68
CA ARG A 43 -5.08 -1.25 19.78
C ARG A 43 -3.70 -1.90 19.71
N ARG A 44 -3.64 -3.18 19.37
CA ARG A 44 -2.41 -3.96 19.31
C ARG A 44 -2.15 -4.40 17.88
N LEU A 45 -0.91 -4.23 17.45
CA LEU A 45 -0.42 -4.58 16.15
C LEU A 45 0.58 -5.72 16.30
N ARG A 46 0.30 -6.84 15.65
CA ARG A 46 1.31 -7.83 15.31
C ARG A 46 2.02 -7.34 14.06
N TYR A 47 3.32 -7.20 14.16
CA TYR A 47 4.13 -6.68 13.08
C TYR A 47 5.21 -7.68 12.66
N GLN A 48 5.72 -7.48 11.45
CA GLN A 48 6.95 -8.08 10.96
C GLN A 48 7.91 -6.97 10.56
N LYS A 49 9.15 -6.98 11.09
CA LYS A 49 10.13 -5.95 10.82
C LYS A 49 10.61 -6.06 9.38
N VAL A 50 10.52 -4.95 8.66
CA VAL A 50 11.05 -4.81 7.29
C VAL A 50 12.45 -4.24 7.34
N SER A 51 12.66 -3.20 8.16
CA SER A 51 13.96 -2.53 8.29
C SER A 51 14.14 -1.87 9.66
N GLY A 52 15.38 -1.57 10.03
CA GLY A 52 15.76 -0.91 11.29
C GLY A 52 16.08 -1.85 12.45
N SER A 53 16.11 -1.30 13.65
CA SER A 53 16.64 -1.96 14.86
C SER A 53 15.53 -2.47 15.77
N GLY A 54 15.74 -3.68 16.31
CA GLY A 54 14.80 -4.39 17.19
C GLY A 54 14.35 -5.74 16.63
N PRO A 55 13.39 -6.40 17.28
CA PRO A 55 13.04 -7.77 16.97
C PRO A 55 12.27 -7.88 15.64
N SER A 56 12.49 -9.00 14.95
CA SER A 56 11.96 -9.27 13.60
C SER A 56 10.45 -9.44 13.55
N ALA A 57 9.80 -9.81 14.66
CA ALA A 57 8.36 -9.89 14.77
C ALA A 57 7.94 -9.73 16.23
N GLY A 58 6.69 -9.33 16.43
CA GLY A 58 6.12 -9.29 17.76
C GLY A 58 4.84 -8.46 17.83
N TRP A 59 4.38 -8.25 19.04
CA TRP A 59 3.18 -7.47 19.35
C TRP A 59 3.56 -6.15 20.00
N VAL A 60 3.02 -5.07 19.45
CA VAL A 60 3.22 -3.70 19.94
C VAL A 60 1.89 -2.99 20.11
N SER A 61 1.86 -2.01 21.00
CA SER A 61 0.71 -1.11 21.16
C SER A 61 0.84 0.04 20.17
N LEU A 62 -0.22 0.31 19.41
CA LEU A 62 -0.26 1.44 18.47
C LEU A 62 -0.18 2.80 19.20
N ARG A 63 -0.77 2.87 20.40
CA ARG A 63 -0.77 4.04 21.28
C ARG A 63 -0.68 3.65 22.76
N THR A 64 -0.02 4.49 23.55
CA THR A 64 0.01 4.38 25.01
C THR A 64 -0.52 5.70 25.60
N GLY A 65 -1.71 5.66 26.21
CA GLY A 65 -2.38 6.87 26.67
C GLY A 65 -2.74 7.81 25.51
N THR A 66 -2.14 8.99 25.49
CA THR A 66 -2.28 10.03 24.44
C THR A 66 -1.17 10.01 23.40
N THR A 67 -0.11 9.23 23.60
CA THR A 67 1.04 9.19 22.70
C THR A 67 0.88 8.10 21.65
N GLU A 68 1.00 8.48 20.37
CA GLU A 68 1.07 7.56 19.24
C GLU A 68 2.52 7.14 19.01
N HIS A 69 2.76 5.84 18.85
CA HIS A 69 4.11 5.30 18.67
C HIS A 69 4.40 4.86 17.24
N LEU A 70 3.36 4.66 16.44
CA LEU A 70 3.45 4.09 15.10
C LEU A 70 2.58 4.92 14.16
N THR A 71 3.17 5.40 13.07
CA THR A 71 2.41 6.01 11.98
C THR A 71 2.29 5.05 10.81
N ARG A 72 1.09 4.99 10.24
CA ARG A 72 0.85 4.19 9.04
C ARG A 72 1.38 4.98 7.85
N VAL A 73 2.55 4.58 7.36
CA VAL A 73 3.00 5.00 6.03
C VAL A 73 2.14 4.23 5.03
N GLN A 74 1.17 4.91 4.42
CA GLN A 74 0.59 4.40 3.18
C GLN A 74 1.63 4.65 2.09
N GLU A 75 1.95 3.62 1.31
CA GLU A 75 2.54 3.84 -0.01
C GLU A 75 1.54 4.72 -0.74
N ASN A 76 1.88 6.00 -0.86
CA ASN A 76 1.04 6.95 -1.57
C ASN A 76 1.11 6.55 -3.05
N GLY A 77 0.24 5.63 -3.46
CA GLY A 77 -0.01 5.27 -4.85
C GLY A 77 -0.72 6.39 -5.61
N GLU A 78 -0.42 7.65 -5.31
CA GLU A 78 -0.86 8.81 -6.08
C GLU A 78 -0.05 8.96 -7.37
N LEU A 79 0.02 7.87 -8.15
CA LEU A 79 0.21 7.93 -9.59
C LEU A 79 -0.74 6.97 -10.32
N TRP A 80 -1.97 6.77 -9.82
CA TRP A 80 -3.03 6.11 -10.59
C TRP A 80 -4.40 6.81 -10.50
N GLY A 81 -4.41 8.13 -10.30
CA GLY A 81 -5.59 8.99 -10.50
C GLY A 81 -5.63 9.66 -11.88
N ASP A 82 -4.49 10.15 -12.37
CA ASP A 82 -4.43 10.94 -13.63
C ASP A 82 -3.85 10.18 -14.84
N LEU A 83 -3.07 9.11 -14.63
CA LEU A 83 -2.36 8.40 -15.70
C LEU A 83 -3.17 7.29 -16.41
N ARG A 84 -4.49 7.22 -16.19
CA ARG A 84 -5.41 6.46 -17.05
C ARG A 84 -6.23 7.34 -18.00
N ALA A 85 -6.09 8.67 -17.92
CA ALA A 85 -6.75 9.61 -18.81
C ALA A 85 -5.91 10.04 -20.02
N MET A 86 -4.61 9.71 -20.08
CA MET A 86 -3.72 10.20 -21.13
C MET A 86 -2.64 9.19 -21.57
N THR A 87 -3.02 8.04 -22.16
CA THR A 87 -2.26 7.44 -23.30
C THR A 87 -3.12 6.38 -24.02
N PHE A 88 -4.25 6.78 -24.58
CA PHE A 88 -4.85 6.07 -25.71
C PHE A 88 -5.09 7.06 -26.85
N GLU A 89 -4.02 7.77 -27.24
CA GLU A 89 -3.90 8.26 -28.61
C GLU A 89 -2.97 7.30 -29.37
N GLY A 90 -3.47 6.76 -30.48
CA GLY A 90 -2.72 5.93 -31.43
C GLY A 90 -2.88 4.43 -31.18
N THR A 91 -3.84 3.74 -31.77
CA THR A 91 -3.73 3.37 -33.19
C THR A 91 -5.12 3.14 -33.78
N ALA A 92 -5.78 4.21 -34.23
CA ALA A 92 -6.71 4.09 -35.35
C ALA A 92 -5.86 4.02 -36.61
N ALA A 93 -5.57 2.81 -37.09
CA ALA A 93 -5.04 2.63 -38.43
C ALA A 93 -6.04 3.26 -39.43
N PRO A 94 -5.59 4.02 -40.44
CA PRO A 94 -6.49 4.47 -41.49
C PRO A 94 -7.04 3.24 -42.21
N ARG A 95 -8.37 3.06 -42.17
CA ARG A 95 -9.02 2.08 -43.05
C ARG A 95 -8.71 2.50 -44.49
N PRO A 96 -8.21 1.60 -45.35
CA PRO A 96 -8.18 1.90 -46.77
C PRO A 96 -9.61 2.13 -47.25
N GLN A 97 -9.85 3.33 -47.76
CA GLN A 97 -11.03 3.72 -48.49
C GLN A 97 -11.14 2.81 -49.71
N LYS A 98 -11.96 1.76 -49.62
CA LYS A 98 -12.40 1.02 -50.81
C LYS A 98 -13.43 1.88 -51.51
N ASP A 99 -12.91 2.61 -52.48
CA ASP A 99 -13.60 3.07 -53.68
C ASP A 99 -14.61 2.01 -54.14
N GLU A 100 -15.89 2.22 -53.84
CA GLU A 100 -17.00 1.47 -54.44
C GLU A 100 -17.57 2.29 -55.60
N SER A 101 -16.69 2.71 -56.52
CA SER A 101 -17.11 3.01 -57.88
C SER A 101 -17.43 1.69 -58.58
N LYS A 102 -18.66 1.65 -59.11
CA LYS A 102 -19.19 0.73 -60.13
C LYS A 102 -19.87 -0.53 -59.59
N ARG A 103 -21.21 -0.44 -59.50
CA ARG A 103 -22.12 -1.28 -60.30
C ARG A 103 -23.47 -0.59 -60.48
N ARG A 104 -23.55 0.24 -61.54
CA ARG A 104 -24.79 0.36 -62.32
C ARG A 104 -24.96 -0.96 -63.07
N VAL A 105 -25.99 -1.73 -62.74
CA VAL A 105 -26.68 -2.54 -63.76
C VAL A 105 -28.14 -2.20 -63.63
N LEU A 106 -28.53 -1.30 -64.54
CA LEU A 106 -29.88 -1.02 -64.98
C LEU A 106 -30.48 -2.34 -65.49
N VAL A 107 -31.57 -2.80 -64.90
CA VAL A 107 -32.43 -3.79 -65.53
C VAL A 107 -33.77 -3.09 -65.67
N ASP A 108 -34.01 -2.52 -66.85
CA ASP A 108 -35.31 -2.02 -67.24
C ASP A 108 -36.21 -3.19 -67.67
N PRO A 109 -37.52 -3.12 -67.40
CA PRO A 109 -38.52 -4.08 -67.88
C PRO A 109 -38.83 -3.81 -69.36
N PRO A 110 -39.24 -4.81 -70.14
CA PRO A 110 -40.66 -5.19 -70.17
C PRO A 110 -40.94 -6.71 -70.19
#